data_AF-A0AA47B4V4-F1
#
_entry.id   AF-A0AA47B4V4-F1
#
_cell.length_a   1.000
_cell.length_b   1.000
_cell.length_c   1.000
_cell.angle_alpha   90.00
_cell.angle_beta   90.00
_cell.angle_gamma   90.00
#
_symmetry.space_group_name_H-M   'P 1'
#
loop_
_entity.id
_entity.type
_entity.pdbx_description
1 polymer ?
#
loop_
_entity_poly.entity_id
_entity_poly.type
_entity_poly.pdbx_seq_one_letter_code
_entity_poly.pdbx_strand_id
1 'polypeptide(L)'
;MARRRGRRSNKANISDFWAIVILVLFLIWFISTKGGSDPNGHQTIDRITRSDHQKNNKITQAKPAAKVYGGLSSQDYQKLANLDFKSGSSAYITVNNDHSTLIKNAWRVNRVIYANLDSLNRTSHSNTAFLQKRNVANDSLRVRQFVEPTGWHYNRRNGTQIYNRGHLIAYSVSAGIDQEGNFNPDNLSGDQNNPKNLFTQSAFSNQRIQTMFESRIRVALRQNKKVIYQATPIFRGEELMARGINLQAVSTDGELDFNVYLFNIQPGYSFNYNNGRARIDHEMLVEENYN
;
A
#
# COMPACT_ATOMS: atom_id res chain seq x y z
N MET A 1 -13.73 -55.64 -45.35
CA MET A 1 -12.46 -54.93 -45.58
C MET A 1 -12.65 -53.44 -45.27
N ALA A 2 -11.63 -52.81 -44.69
CA ALA A 2 -11.41 -51.37 -44.44
C ALA A 2 -12.34 -50.61 -43.44
N ARG A 3 -11.95 -50.63 -42.16
CA ARG A 3 -12.29 -49.61 -41.14
C ARG A 3 -11.36 -48.39 -41.33
N ARG A 4 -11.91 -47.19 -41.56
CA ARG A 4 -11.17 -45.91 -41.51
C ARG A 4 -11.01 -45.45 -40.05
N ARG A 5 -9.76 -45.35 -39.58
CA ARG A 5 -9.37 -44.76 -38.28
C ARG A 5 -9.30 -43.23 -38.40
N GLY A 6 -10.13 -42.51 -37.65
CA GLY A 6 -9.98 -41.08 -37.41
C GLY A 6 -8.92 -40.81 -36.35
N ARG A 7 -7.93 -39.97 -36.68
CA ARG A 7 -6.80 -39.58 -35.82
C ARG A 7 -7.25 -38.42 -34.93
N ARG A 8 -7.40 -38.63 -33.61
CA ARG A 8 -7.57 -37.54 -32.62
C ARG A 8 -6.20 -36.92 -32.35
N SER A 9 -6.04 -35.63 -32.62
CA SER A 9 -4.88 -34.84 -32.18
C SER A 9 -5.11 -34.34 -30.76
N ASN A 10 -4.25 -34.75 -29.81
CA ASN A 10 -4.21 -34.16 -28.48
C ASN A 10 -3.61 -32.75 -28.58
N LYS A 11 -4.41 -31.71 -28.34
CA LYS A 11 -3.89 -30.37 -28.04
C LYS A 11 -3.55 -30.33 -26.54
N ALA A 12 -2.26 -30.29 -26.23
CA ALA A 12 -1.79 -29.94 -24.89
C ALA A 12 -2.08 -28.45 -24.62
N ASN A 13 -2.60 -28.13 -23.44
CA ASN A 13 -2.99 -26.79 -23.05
C ASN A 13 -1.77 -25.90 -22.78
N ILE A 14 -1.71 -24.76 -23.47
CA ILE A 14 -0.64 -23.75 -23.39
C ILE A 14 -0.57 -23.07 -22.00
N SER A 15 -1.57 -23.28 -21.14
CA SER A 15 -1.61 -22.77 -19.76
C SER A 15 -0.53 -23.35 -18.85
N ASP A 16 -0.12 -24.61 -19.08
CA ASP A 16 0.77 -25.31 -18.16
C ASP A 16 2.25 -24.94 -18.40
N PHE A 17 2.57 -24.42 -19.59
CA PHE A 17 3.92 -23.97 -19.92
C PHE A 17 4.26 -22.64 -19.26
N TRP A 18 3.30 -21.71 -19.14
CA TRP A 18 3.52 -20.42 -18.49
C TRP A 18 3.67 -20.50 -16.97
N ALA A 19 2.97 -21.45 -16.33
CA ALA A 19 3.10 -21.69 -14.89
C ALA A 19 4.51 -22.21 -14.52
N ILE A 20 5.10 -23.06 -15.38
CA ILE A 20 6.45 -23.61 -15.18
C ILE A 20 7.53 -22.55 -15.40
N VAL A 21 7.38 -21.67 -16.41
CA VAL A 21 8.35 -20.60 -16.69
C VAL A 21 8.41 -19.58 -15.53
N ILE A 22 7.29 -19.25 -14.89
CA ILE A 22 7.26 -18.33 -13.75
C ILE A 22 7.93 -18.96 -12.51
N LEU A 23 7.71 -20.25 -12.25
CA LEU A 23 8.34 -20.96 -11.12
C LEU A 23 9.87 -21.10 -11.27
N VAL A 24 10.35 -21.33 -12.50
CA VAL A 24 11.80 -21.43 -12.78
C VAL A 24 12.51 -20.08 -12.66
N LEU A 25 11.88 -18.97 -13.06
CA LEU A 25 12.46 -17.63 -12.92
C LEU A 25 12.57 -17.18 -11.45
N PHE A 26 11.64 -17.60 -10.58
CA PHE A 26 11.73 -17.34 -9.14
C PHE A 26 12.82 -18.18 -8.44
N LEU A 27 13.06 -19.41 -8.90
CA LEU A 27 14.12 -20.28 -8.37
C LEU A 27 15.53 -19.85 -8.81
N ILE A 28 15.69 -19.30 -10.02
CA ILE A 28 16.98 -18.83 -10.53
C ILE A 28 17.42 -17.52 -9.84
N TRP A 29 16.49 -16.67 -9.42
CA TRP A 29 16.83 -15.46 -8.64
C TRP A 29 17.33 -15.79 -7.21
N PHE A 30 16.84 -16.88 -6.61
CA PHE A 30 17.17 -17.24 -5.22
C PHE A 30 18.53 -17.96 -5.06
N ILE A 31 19.13 -18.47 -6.15
CA ILE A 31 20.42 -19.20 -6.09
C ILE A 31 21.64 -18.26 -6.26
N SER A 32 21.45 -16.99 -6.63
CA SER A 32 22.58 -16.09 -6.96
C SER A 32 23.00 -15.09 -5.88
N THR A 33 22.59 -15.24 -4.62
CA THR A 33 23.13 -14.43 -3.51
C THR A 33 23.66 -15.30 -2.38
N LYS A 34 24.84 -15.89 -2.58
CA LYS A 34 25.72 -16.29 -1.47
C LYS A 34 27.19 -16.05 -1.83
N GLY A 35 27.84 -15.24 -0.99
CA GLY A 35 29.24 -15.42 -0.62
C GLY A 35 30.26 -14.63 -1.44
N GLY A 36 30.77 -13.54 -0.84
CA GLY A 36 31.96 -12.84 -1.30
C GLY A 36 32.44 -11.86 -0.24
N SER A 37 33.23 -12.36 0.71
CA SER A 37 34.02 -11.56 1.65
C SER A 37 35.37 -11.27 1.00
N ASP A 38 35.88 -10.04 1.09
CA ASP A 38 37.32 -9.80 0.99
C ASP A 38 37.72 -8.62 1.92
N PRO A 39 38.87 -8.69 2.63
CA PRO A 39 39.24 -7.77 3.71
C PRO A 39 40.27 -6.71 3.28
N ASN A 40 40.32 -5.64 4.08
CA ASN A 40 41.43 -4.67 4.23
C ASN A 40 41.71 -3.67 3.08
N GLY A 41 41.34 -2.41 3.32
CA GLY A 41 41.93 -1.22 2.69
C GLY A 41 41.59 0.04 3.50
N HIS A 42 42.60 0.68 4.08
CA HIS A 42 42.51 1.80 5.03
C HIS A 42 42.62 3.18 4.34
N GLN A 43 41.87 4.17 4.90
CA GLN A 43 42.17 5.63 5.05
C GLN A 43 42.33 6.51 3.78
N THR A 44 41.89 7.79 3.67
CA THR A 44 41.41 8.84 4.59
C THR A 44 40.87 10.06 3.78
N ILE A 45 39.94 10.82 4.40
CA ILE A 45 39.74 12.30 4.33
C ILE A 45 39.23 12.95 3.03
N ASP A 46 38.02 13.54 3.03
CA ASP A 46 37.91 15.01 3.17
C ASP A 46 36.51 15.54 3.55
N ARG A 47 36.51 16.55 4.44
CA ARG A 47 35.34 17.28 4.91
C ARG A 47 34.80 18.16 3.78
N ILE A 48 33.53 17.98 3.42
CA ILE A 48 32.70 19.08 2.91
C ILE A 48 31.55 19.26 3.90
N THR A 49 31.75 20.20 4.82
CA THR A 49 30.69 20.89 5.54
C THR A 49 29.82 21.62 4.53
N ARG A 50 28.78 20.97 4.01
CA ARG A 50 27.62 21.66 3.47
C ARG A 50 26.64 21.88 4.62
N SER A 51 26.33 23.15 4.86
CA SER A 51 25.21 23.58 5.67
C SER A 51 23.92 23.00 5.07
N ASP A 52 23.52 21.82 5.53
CA ASP A 52 22.21 21.27 5.25
C ASP A 52 21.19 22.11 6.04
N HIS A 53 20.67 23.15 5.39
CA HIS A 53 19.30 23.61 5.68
C HIS A 53 18.30 22.56 5.17
N GLN A 54 18.46 21.30 5.61
CA GLN A 54 17.37 20.33 5.56
C GLN A 54 16.47 20.65 6.74
N LYS A 55 15.36 21.34 6.46
CA LYS A 55 14.22 21.33 7.38
C LYS A 55 13.93 19.87 7.74
N ASN A 56 14.05 19.57 9.03
CA ASN A 56 13.76 18.27 9.63
C ASN A 56 12.32 17.85 9.32
N ASN A 57 12.13 17.16 8.20
CA ASN A 57 10.83 16.64 7.75
C ASN A 57 10.41 15.35 8.48
N LYS A 58 11.13 14.94 9.54
CA LYS A 58 10.71 13.84 10.41
C LYS A 58 9.63 14.36 11.36
N ILE A 59 8.40 13.88 11.19
CA ILE A 59 7.34 14.07 12.18
C ILE A 59 7.68 13.15 13.36
N THR A 60 8.44 13.63 14.35
CA THR A 60 8.92 12.81 15.49
C THR A 60 8.00 12.89 16.72
N GLN A 61 7.06 13.83 16.74
CA GLN A 61 6.09 14.04 17.83
C GLN A 61 4.71 14.31 17.22
N ALA A 62 4.05 13.25 16.74
CA ALA A 62 2.67 13.40 16.27
C ALA A 62 1.73 13.41 17.47
N LYS A 63 0.65 14.19 17.38
CA LYS A 63 -0.42 14.19 18.39
C LYS A 63 -1.61 13.39 17.85
N PRO A 64 -2.32 12.63 18.70
CA PRO A 64 -3.57 12.00 18.29
C PRO A 64 -4.59 13.04 17.82
N ALA A 65 -5.32 12.72 16.76
CA ALA A 65 -6.50 13.48 16.36
C ALA A 65 -7.57 13.46 17.46
N ALA A 66 -8.42 14.49 17.50
CA ALA A 66 -9.56 14.60 18.42
C ALA A 66 -10.71 13.65 18.06
N LYS A 67 -10.41 12.37 17.88
CA LYS A 67 -11.37 11.27 17.66
C LYS A 67 -11.18 10.24 18.77
N VAL A 68 -12.24 9.53 19.12
CA VAL A 68 -12.23 8.51 20.21
C VAL A 68 -11.18 7.41 19.99
N TYR A 69 -10.78 7.16 18.75
CA TYR A 69 -9.78 6.18 18.36
C TYR A 69 -8.42 6.80 17.98
N GLY A 70 -8.22 8.11 18.15
CA GLY A 70 -7.00 8.82 17.79
C GLY A 70 -6.79 8.91 16.27
N GLY A 71 -5.52 8.90 15.83
CA GLY A 71 -5.13 8.95 14.42
C GLY A 71 -4.41 10.23 14.01
N LEU A 72 -4.18 10.38 12.71
CA LEU A 72 -3.40 11.50 12.15
C LEU A 72 -4.09 12.86 12.41
N SER A 73 -3.39 13.78 13.06
CA SER A 73 -3.90 15.14 13.31
C SER A 73 -3.96 15.97 12.01
N SER A 74 -4.82 16.99 11.97
CA SER A 74 -4.86 17.93 10.83
C SER A 74 -3.53 18.65 10.62
N GLN A 75 -2.78 18.96 11.69
CA GLN A 75 -1.47 19.60 11.56
C GLN A 75 -0.46 18.65 10.90
N ASP A 76 -0.44 17.38 11.30
CA ASP A 76 0.48 16.39 10.72
C ASP A 76 0.08 16.00 9.29
N TYR A 77 -1.24 15.98 8.99
CA TYR A 77 -1.73 15.89 7.61
C TYR A 77 -1.12 16.98 6.74
N GLN A 78 -1.17 18.25 7.17
CA GLN A 78 -0.61 19.36 6.40
C GLN A 78 0.91 19.26 6.25
N LYS A 79 1.64 18.78 7.27
CA LYS A 79 3.08 18.51 7.15
C LYS A 79 3.36 17.46 6.07
N LEU A 80 2.64 16.35 6.08
CA LEU A 80 2.78 15.28 5.08
C LEU A 80 2.40 15.77 3.67
N ALA A 81 1.33 16.56 3.54
CA ALA A 81 0.88 17.11 2.27
C ALA A 81 1.94 18.01 1.62
N ASN A 82 2.75 18.71 2.42
CA ASN A 82 3.83 19.59 1.97
C ASN A 82 5.14 18.85 1.66
N LEU A 83 5.21 17.53 1.84
CA LEU A 83 6.37 16.75 1.45
C LEU A 83 6.39 16.49 -0.05
N ASP A 84 7.56 16.64 -0.66
CA ASP A 84 7.86 16.13 -1.98
C ASP A 84 8.83 14.94 -1.86
N PHE A 85 8.60 13.91 -2.68
CA PHE A 85 9.52 12.78 -2.77
C PHE A 85 10.84 13.22 -3.40
N LYS A 86 11.95 12.77 -2.83
CA LYS A 86 13.30 12.98 -3.38
C LYS A 86 13.74 11.71 -4.10
N SER A 87 14.05 11.80 -5.38
CA SER A 87 14.56 10.67 -6.16
C SER A 87 15.77 10.02 -5.47
N GLY A 88 15.82 8.69 -5.50
CA GLY A 88 16.83 7.87 -4.83
C GLY A 88 16.61 7.66 -3.33
N SER A 89 15.55 8.22 -2.74
CA SER A 89 15.19 7.98 -1.33
C SER A 89 14.26 6.77 -1.16
N SER A 90 14.09 6.32 0.09
CA SER A 90 13.06 5.34 0.48
C SER A 90 11.65 5.77 0.07
N ALA A 91 10.82 4.82 -0.39
CA ALA A 91 9.43 5.05 -0.77
C ALA A 91 8.48 5.34 0.40
N TYR A 92 8.94 5.20 1.64
CA TYR A 92 8.18 5.60 2.82
C TYR A 92 9.09 6.18 3.89
N ILE A 93 8.47 6.95 4.79
CA ILE A 93 9.09 7.45 6.01
C ILE A 93 8.30 6.99 7.24
N THR A 94 8.98 6.90 8.37
CA THR A 94 8.30 6.71 9.66
C THR A 94 7.72 8.04 10.15
N VAL A 95 6.58 7.96 10.81
CA VAL A 95 5.86 9.06 11.45
C VAL A 95 5.77 8.72 12.92
N ASN A 96 5.93 9.72 13.78
CA ASN A 96 5.90 9.57 15.23
C ASN A 96 6.87 8.48 15.75
N ASN A 97 8.07 8.41 15.18
CA ASN A 97 9.07 7.38 15.47
C ASN A 97 8.55 5.95 15.26
N ASP A 98 7.72 5.75 14.22
CA ASP A 98 7.05 4.48 13.90
C ASP A 98 6.08 4.00 14.99
N HIS A 99 5.53 4.92 15.79
CA HIS A 99 4.50 4.63 16.77
C HIS A 99 3.15 5.20 16.35
N SER A 100 2.13 4.37 16.40
CA SER A 100 0.76 4.76 16.12
C SER A 100 0.27 5.81 17.10
N THR A 101 -0.57 6.72 16.59
CA THR A 101 -1.32 7.66 17.43
C THR A 101 -2.74 7.17 17.72
N LEU A 102 -3.05 5.93 17.32
CA LEU A 102 -4.33 5.29 17.59
C LEU A 102 -4.43 4.88 19.05
N ILE A 103 -5.64 5.03 19.60
CA ILE A 103 -5.93 4.62 20.98
C ILE A 103 -6.30 3.14 20.95
N LYS A 104 -5.36 2.24 21.27
CA LYS A 104 -5.58 0.78 21.21
C LYS A 104 -6.80 0.30 22.02
N ASN A 105 -7.08 0.96 23.13
CA ASN A 105 -8.24 0.69 23.98
C ASN A 105 -9.56 1.17 23.38
N ALA A 106 -9.60 1.76 22.19
CA ALA A 106 -10.82 2.15 21.49
C ALA A 106 -11.46 0.98 20.71
N TRP A 107 -10.78 -0.17 20.58
CA TRP A 107 -11.37 -1.35 19.95
C TRP A 107 -12.58 -1.82 20.75
N ARG A 108 -13.76 -1.88 20.12
CA ARG A 108 -15.02 -2.32 20.76
C ARG A 108 -15.82 -3.31 19.94
N VAL A 109 -15.97 -3.01 18.65
CA VAL A 109 -16.76 -3.81 17.72
C VAL A 109 -16.00 -3.92 16.41
N ASN A 110 -16.14 -5.07 15.76
CA ASN A 110 -15.56 -5.31 14.46
C ASN A 110 -16.35 -4.58 13.39
N ARG A 111 -15.72 -3.60 12.75
CA ARG A 111 -16.31 -2.76 11.70
C ARG A 111 -15.25 -1.94 10.99
N VAL A 112 -15.61 -1.31 9.88
CA VAL A 112 -14.84 -0.22 9.28
C VAL A 112 -15.66 1.06 9.37
N ILE A 113 -15.00 2.15 9.72
CA ILE A 113 -15.57 3.50 9.63
C ILE A 113 -15.05 4.08 8.33
N TYR A 114 -15.90 4.08 7.30
CA TYR A 114 -15.63 4.75 6.04
C TYR A 114 -15.93 6.24 6.15
N ALA A 115 -14.97 7.09 5.78
CA ALA A 115 -15.21 8.51 5.67
C ALA A 115 -15.98 8.83 4.38
N ASN A 116 -16.77 9.89 4.40
CA ASN A 116 -17.37 10.41 3.17
C ASN A 116 -16.30 11.01 2.27
N LEU A 117 -16.56 10.97 0.96
CA LEU A 117 -15.76 11.72 -0.01
C LEU A 117 -15.86 13.22 0.31
N ASP A 118 -14.78 13.96 0.03
CA ASP A 118 -14.82 15.42 0.13
C ASP A 118 -15.56 16.08 -1.03
N SER A 119 -15.60 17.41 -1.06
CA SER A 119 -16.28 18.20 -2.09
C SER A 119 -15.71 18.03 -3.50
N LEU A 120 -14.52 17.43 -3.65
CA LEU A 120 -13.92 17.08 -4.94
C LEU A 120 -14.09 15.59 -5.27
N ASN A 121 -14.93 14.88 -4.51
CA ASN A 121 -15.16 13.43 -4.60
C ASN A 121 -13.91 12.59 -4.25
N ARG A 122 -13.00 13.09 -3.42
CA ARG A 122 -11.77 12.40 -3.03
C ARG A 122 -11.92 11.67 -1.71
N THR A 123 -11.19 10.57 -1.55
CA THR A 123 -10.98 9.86 -0.27
C THR A 123 -9.93 10.56 0.60
N SER A 124 -10.11 11.85 0.88
CA SER A 124 -9.12 12.70 1.57
C SER A 124 -9.16 12.63 3.11
N HIS A 125 -10.03 11.79 3.67
CA HIS A 125 -10.18 11.57 5.10
C HIS A 125 -9.87 10.12 5.48
N SER A 126 -9.50 9.88 6.74
CA SER A 126 -9.10 8.55 7.22
C SER A 126 -10.25 7.55 7.26
N ASN A 127 -10.03 6.36 6.70
CA ASN A 127 -10.83 5.17 7.02
C ASN A 127 -10.20 4.46 8.22
N THR A 128 -11.02 4.00 9.16
CA THR A 128 -10.55 3.31 10.38
C THR A 128 -11.22 1.95 10.53
N ALA A 129 -10.42 0.88 10.50
CA ALA A 129 -10.85 -0.50 10.61
C ALA A 129 -10.54 -1.06 12.00
N PHE A 130 -11.51 -1.74 12.59
CA PHE A 130 -11.40 -2.48 13.84
C PHE A 130 -11.47 -3.96 13.50
N LEU A 131 -10.30 -4.60 13.40
CA LEU A 131 -10.12 -5.89 12.74
C LEU A 131 -9.82 -7.00 13.75
N GLN A 132 -10.14 -8.23 13.35
CA GLN A 132 -9.79 -9.47 14.06
C GLN A 132 -9.61 -10.62 13.04
N LYS A 133 -9.22 -11.80 13.50
CA LYS A 133 -8.86 -12.95 12.65
C LYS A 133 -9.82 -13.22 11.48
N ARG A 134 -11.13 -13.12 11.71
CA ARG A 134 -12.16 -13.42 10.70
C ARG A 134 -12.22 -12.43 9.53
N ASN A 135 -11.51 -11.31 9.58
CA ASN A 135 -11.44 -10.36 8.48
C ASN A 135 -10.33 -10.69 7.46
N VAL A 136 -9.53 -11.74 7.69
CA VAL A 136 -8.54 -12.19 6.71
C VAL A 136 -9.27 -12.83 5.53
N ALA A 137 -9.25 -12.17 4.37
CA ALA A 137 -10.02 -12.60 3.20
C ALA A 137 -9.31 -13.69 2.39
N ASN A 138 -10.11 -14.47 1.65
CA ASN A 138 -9.62 -15.38 0.63
C ASN A 138 -9.46 -14.64 -0.71
N ASP A 139 -8.26 -14.64 -1.28
CA ASP A 139 -7.99 -13.96 -2.55
C ASP A 139 -8.78 -14.55 -3.74
N SER A 140 -9.28 -15.79 -3.66
CA SER A 140 -10.09 -16.38 -4.73
C SER A 140 -11.47 -15.75 -4.90
N LEU A 141 -11.95 -14.97 -3.92
CA LEU A 141 -13.24 -14.26 -3.98
C LEU A 141 -13.11 -12.84 -4.59
N ARG A 142 -11.91 -12.46 -5.04
CA ARG A 142 -11.68 -11.18 -5.72
C ARG A 142 -12.35 -11.18 -7.09
N VAL A 143 -13.02 -10.08 -7.40
CA VAL A 143 -13.65 -9.81 -8.69
C VAL A 143 -12.99 -8.60 -9.36
N ARG A 144 -13.32 -8.39 -10.63
CA ARG A 144 -12.85 -7.22 -11.37
C ARG A 144 -13.35 -5.93 -10.71
N GLN A 145 -12.43 -5.00 -10.48
CA GLN A 145 -12.76 -3.68 -9.97
C GLN A 145 -13.14 -2.72 -11.11
N PHE A 146 -14.05 -1.79 -10.83
CA PHE A 146 -14.57 -0.85 -11.83
C PHE A 146 -14.60 0.61 -11.38
N VAL A 147 -14.60 0.90 -10.07
CA VAL A 147 -14.60 2.30 -9.57
C VAL A 147 -13.37 3.04 -10.07
N GLU A 148 -13.55 4.23 -10.64
CA GLU A 148 -12.45 5.09 -11.06
C GLU A 148 -12.35 6.28 -10.10
N PRO A 149 -11.37 6.28 -9.17
CA PRO A 149 -11.22 7.39 -8.23
C PRO A 149 -10.80 8.68 -8.95
N THR A 150 -10.78 9.79 -8.22
CA THR A 150 -10.26 11.05 -8.76
C THR A 150 -8.83 10.91 -9.30
N GLY A 151 -8.52 11.64 -10.36
CA GLY A 151 -7.22 11.56 -11.04
C GLY A 151 -6.94 10.23 -11.74
N TRP A 152 -7.92 9.35 -11.91
CA TRP A 152 -7.75 8.08 -12.60
C TRP A 152 -7.46 8.27 -14.10
N HIS A 153 -6.54 7.46 -14.61
CA HIS A 153 -6.22 7.33 -16.03
C HIS A 153 -6.11 5.85 -16.38
N TYR A 154 -6.04 5.55 -17.68
CA TYR A 154 -5.78 4.19 -18.15
C TYR A 154 -4.55 3.60 -17.45
N ASN A 155 -4.72 2.39 -16.90
CA ASN A 155 -3.83 1.84 -15.89
C ASN A 155 -2.48 1.32 -16.43
N ARG A 156 -2.29 1.28 -17.76
CA ARG A 156 -1.05 0.83 -18.38
C ARG A 156 -0.47 1.89 -19.32
N ARG A 157 0.85 1.95 -19.39
CA ARG A 157 1.58 2.76 -20.37
C ARG A 157 2.75 1.95 -20.90
N ASN A 158 2.84 1.79 -22.22
CA ASN A 158 3.88 0.99 -22.88
C ASN A 158 4.04 -0.42 -22.28
N GLY A 159 2.92 -1.08 -21.96
CA GLY A 159 2.93 -2.41 -21.36
C GLY A 159 3.22 -2.46 -19.86
N THR A 160 3.64 -1.35 -19.21
CA THR A 160 3.84 -1.27 -17.76
C THR A 160 2.55 -0.83 -17.06
N GLN A 161 2.17 -1.49 -15.97
CA GLN A 161 1.06 -1.02 -15.12
C GLN A 161 1.54 0.14 -14.25
N ILE A 162 0.82 1.26 -14.33
CA ILE A 162 1.18 2.51 -13.66
C ILE A 162 0.23 2.84 -12.52
N TYR A 163 -1.06 2.51 -12.67
CA TYR A 163 -2.09 2.81 -11.67
C TYR A 163 -2.77 1.55 -11.15
N ASN A 164 -3.20 1.64 -9.89
CA ASN A 164 -4.09 0.72 -9.20
C ASN A 164 -5.19 1.51 -8.50
N ARG A 165 -6.32 0.84 -8.31
CA ARG A 165 -7.39 1.29 -7.42
C ARG A 165 -6.94 0.94 -6.01
N GLY A 166 -6.17 1.84 -5.40
CA GLY A 166 -5.56 1.63 -4.10
C GLY A 166 -6.63 1.59 -3.03
N HIS A 167 -6.73 0.48 -2.31
CA HIS A 167 -7.63 0.38 -1.16
C HIS A 167 -7.01 1.09 0.05
N LEU A 168 -7.81 1.86 0.79
CA LEU A 168 -7.37 2.38 2.09
C LEU A 168 -7.36 1.22 3.10
N ILE A 169 -8.48 0.52 3.23
CA ILE A 169 -8.56 -0.75 3.95
C ILE A 169 -8.54 -1.89 2.93
N ALA A 170 -7.43 -2.62 2.85
CA ALA A 170 -7.29 -3.66 1.85
C ALA A 170 -8.37 -4.74 1.94
N TYR A 171 -8.76 -5.23 0.76
CA TYR A 171 -9.54 -6.46 0.59
C TYR A 171 -9.08 -7.58 1.53
N SER A 172 -7.77 -7.84 1.58
CA SER A 172 -7.18 -8.98 2.29
C SER A 172 -7.39 -8.97 3.81
N VAL A 173 -7.81 -7.83 4.37
CA VAL A 173 -8.05 -7.64 5.81
C VAL A 173 -9.46 -7.11 6.10
N SER A 174 -10.37 -7.12 5.12
CA SER A 174 -11.74 -6.60 5.25
C SER A 174 -12.81 -7.65 5.00
N ALA A 175 -12.50 -8.94 5.12
CA ALA A 175 -13.50 -10.00 4.94
C ALA A 175 -14.70 -9.77 5.88
N GLY A 176 -15.90 -9.89 5.33
CA GLY A 176 -17.15 -9.68 6.05
C GLY A 176 -17.50 -8.24 6.32
N ILE A 177 -16.71 -7.27 5.86
CA ILE A 177 -17.08 -5.86 5.94
C ILE A 177 -17.91 -5.49 4.70
N ASP A 178 -19.13 -4.98 4.91
CA ASP A 178 -19.98 -4.47 3.85
C ASP A 178 -19.61 -3.01 3.45
N GLN A 179 -20.35 -2.44 2.49
CA GLN A 179 -20.08 -1.10 1.95
C GLN A 179 -20.34 0.01 2.98
N GLU A 180 -21.21 -0.26 3.95
CA GLU A 180 -21.56 0.62 5.08
C GLU A 180 -20.55 0.48 6.23
N GLY A 181 -19.68 -0.53 6.17
CA GLY A 181 -18.63 -0.79 7.12
C GLY A 181 -19.04 -1.73 8.26
N ASN A 182 -20.23 -2.32 8.22
CA ASN A 182 -20.68 -3.28 9.22
C ASN A 182 -20.09 -4.67 8.94
N PHE A 183 -19.88 -5.44 10.00
CA PHE A 183 -19.45 -6.81 9.86
C PHE A 183 -20.65 -7.76 9.70
N ASN A 184 -20.63 -8.53 8.62
CA ASN A 184 -21.53 -9.65 8.35
C ASN A 184 -20.70 -10.95 8.22
N PRO A 185 -20.88 -11.95 9.11
CA PRO A 185 -20.15 -13.21 9.06
C PRO A 185 -20.44 -14.07 7.81
N ASP A 186 -21.58 -13.87 7.15
CA ASP A 186 -21.96 -14.62 5.96
C ASP A 186 -21.29 -14.08 4.69
N ASN A 187 -20.71 -12.87 4.75
CA ASN A 187 -19.90 -12.32 3.68
C ASN A 187 -18.44 -12.73 3.89
N LEU A 188 -17.92 -13.61 3.05
CA LEU A 188 -16.52 -14.04 3.12
C LEU A 188 -15.58 -13.19 2.26
N SER A 189 -16.13 -12.28 1.47
CA SER A 189 -15.38 -11.38 0.60
C SER A 189 -14.90 -10.15 1.38
N GLY A 190 -13.74 -9.63 1.01
CA GLY A 190 -13.29 -8.31 1.45
C GLY A 190 -13.94 -7.20 0.63
N ASP A 191 -13.79 -5.95 1.08
CA ASP A 191 -14.24 -4.79 0.33
C ASP A 191 -13.50 -4.66 -1.01
N GLN A 192 -14.22 -4.44 -2.11
CA GLN A 192 -13.67 -4.50 -3.47
C GLN A 192 -13.83 -3.21 -4.27
N ASN A 193 -15.03 -2.64 -4.23
CA ASN A 193 -15.46 -1.54 -5.11
C ASN A 193 -16.15 -0.41 -4.33
N ASN A 194 -15.81 -0.20 -3.06
CA ASN A 194 -16.34 0.94 -2.31
C ASN A 194 -15.68 2.24 -2.77
N PRO A 195 -16.43 3.21 -3.33
CA PRO A 195 -15.86 4.50 -3.73
C PRO A 195 -15.25 5.26 -2.55
N LYS A 196 -15.73 5.04 -1.31
CA LYS A 196 -15.18 5.64 -0.09
C LYS A 196 -13.89 4.97 0.40
N ASN A 197 -13.45 3.90 -0.25
CA ASN A 197 -12.27 3.12 0.15
C ASN A 197 -11.22 3.02 -0.95
N LEU A 198 -11.37 3.75 -2.05
CA LEU A 198 -10.46 3.69 -3.19
C LEU A 198 -9.86 5.06 -3.51
N PHE A 199 -8.58 5.08 -3.89
CA PHE A 199 -7.90 6.23 -4.46
C PHE A 199 -7.00 5.82 -5.62
N THR A 200 -6.62 6.77 -6.47
CA THR A 200 -5.66 6.52 -7.55
C THR A 200 -4.26 6.39 -6.94
N GLN A 201 -3.72 5.18 -6.95
CA GLN A 201 -2.39 4.86 -6.40
C GLN A 201 -1.51 4.29 -7.50
N SER A 202 -0.21 4.56 -7.43
CA SER A 202 0.74 3.94 -8.35
C SER A 202 0.80 2.43 -8.16
N ALA A 203 1.18 1.71 -9.21
CA ALA A 203 1.31 0.26 -9.14
C ALA A 203 2.35 -0.17 -8.11
N PHE A 204 3.51 0.51 -8.09
CA PHE A 204 4.59 0.27 -7.14
C PHE A 204 4.18 0.54 -5.68
N SER A 205 3.61 1.71 -5.39
CA SER A 205 3.20 2.08 -4.03
C SER A 205 2.13 1.11 -3.51
N ASN A 206 1.15 0.76 -4.35
CA ASN A 206 0.09 -0.19 -4.00
C ASN A 206 0.61 -1.62 -3.80
N GLN A 207 1.25 -2.20 -4.82
CA GLN A 207 1.54 -3.65 -4.85
C GLN A 207 2.77 -4.02 -4.04
N ARG A 208 3.76 -3.12 -3.94
CA ARG A 208 5.00 -3.37 -3.20
C ARG A 208 4.90 -2.77 -1.82
N ILE A 209 4.84 -1.44 -1.72
CA ILE A 209 5.08 -0.75 -0.45
C ILE A 209 3.93 -0.93 0.55
N GLN A 210 2.70 -0.66 0.14
CA GLN A 210 1.54 -0.81 1.01
C GLN A 210 1.30 -2.27 1.42
N THR A 211 1.49 -3.22 0.50
CA THR A 211 1.41 -4.66 0.78
C THR A 211 2.33 -5.11 1.92
N MET A 212 3.50 -4.49 2.12
CA MET A 212 4.41 -4.83 3.23
C MET A 212 3.73 -4.59 4.58
N PHE A 213 3.14 -3.41 4.77
CA PHE A 213 2.48 -3.05 6.03
C PHE A 213 1.18 -3.83 6.24
N GLU A 214 0.40 -4.02 5.17
CA GLU A 214 -0.79 -4.87 5.23
C GLU A 214 -0.47 -6.32 5.57
N SER A 215 0.71 -6.83 5.16
CA SER A 215 1.19 -8.15 5.56
C SER A 215 1.40 -8.26 7.06
N ARG A 216 1.97 -7.22 7.70
CA ARG A 216 2.14 -7.18 9.17
C ARG A 216 0.79 -7.27 9.88
N ILE A 217 -0.22 -6.55 9.37
CA ILE A 217 -1.60 -6.63 9.89
C ILE A 217 -2.16 -8.04 9.70
N ARG A 218 -2.06 -8.63 8.49
CA ARG A 218 -2.53 -10.00 8.22
C ARG A 218 -1.91 -11.03 9.17
N VAL A 219 -0.60 -10.93 9.43
CA VAL A 219 0.10 -11.81 10.38
C VAL A 219 -0.48 -11.65 11.79
N ALA A 220 -0.63 -10.41 12.27
CA ALA A 220 -1.23 -10.15 13.58
C ALA A 220 -2.65 -10.72 13.70
N LEU A 221 -3.50 -10.54 12.68
CA LEU A 221 -4.85 -11.10 12.66
C LEU A 221 -4.85 -12.63 12.69
N ARG A 222 -3.93 -13.28 11.96
CA ARG A 222 -3.76 -14.75 11.99
C ARG A 222 -3.31 -15.27 13.36
N GLN A 223 -2.54 -14.48 14.09
CA GLN A 223 -2.15 -14.71 15.49
C GLN A 223 -3.27 -14.40 16.50
N ASN A 224 -4.52 -14.23 16.05
CA ASN A 224 -5.69 -13.87 16.88
C ASN A 224 -5.62 -12.50 17.56
N LYS A 225 -4.75 -11.59 17.11
CA LYS A 225 -4.73 -10.22 17.63
C LYS A 225 -5.94 -9.44 17.13
N LYS A 226 -6.40 -8.49 17.95
CA LYS A 226 -7.35 -7.45 17.56
C LYS A 226 -6.55 -6.20 17.20
N VAL A 227 -6.81 -5.65 16.01
CA VAL A 227 -6.03 -4.55 15.44
C VAL A 227 -6.95 -3.38 15.13
N ILE A 228 -6.53 -2.17 15.50
CA ILE A 228 -7.08 -0.94 14.93
C ILE A 228 -6.11 -0.53 13.81
N TYR A 229 -6.62 -0.39 12.59
CA TYR A 229 -5.86 0.03 11.42
C TYR A 229 -6.50 1.28 10.83
N GLN A 230 -5.70 2.30 10.55
CA GLN A 230 -6.17 3.54 9.93
C GLN A 230 -5.31 3.86 8.71
N ALA A 231 -5.99 4.26 7.64
CA ALA A 231 -5.38 4.64 6.38
C ALA A 231 -5.92 6.01 5.94
N THR A 232 -5.02 6.94 5.63
CA THR A 232 -5.35 8.34 5.29
C THR A 232 -4.60 8.79 4.04
N PRO A 233 -5.25 8.83 2.87
CA PRO A 233 -4.66 9.43 1.68
C PRO A 233 -4.42 10.92 1.89
N ILE A 234 -3.25 11.40 1.47
CA ILE A 234 -2.79 12.76 1.69
C ILE A 234 -2.81 13.51 0.36
N PHE A 235 -3.67 14.53 0.26
CA PHE A 235 -3.78 15.42 -0.89
C PHE A 235 -3.22 16.81 -0.54
N ARG A 236 -2.63 17.51 -1.52
CA ARG A 236 -2.21 18.91 -1.35
C ARG A 236 -3.21 19.82 -2.08
N GLY A 237 -3.85 20.72 -1.35
CA GLY A 237 -4.83 21.65 -1.92
C GLY A 237 -5.95 20.94 -2.70
N GLU A 238 -6.13 21.33 -3.95
CA GLU A 238 -7.17 20.81 -4.86
C GLU A 238 -6.69 19.64 -5.74
N GLU A 239 -5.53 19.04 -5.44
CA GLU A 239 -5.03 17.89 -6.21
C GLU A 239 -6.03 16.74 -6.27
N LEU A 240 -6.16 16.13 -7.45
CA LEU A 240 -7.08 15.01 -7.68
C LEU A 240 -6.42 13.64 -7.45
N MET A 241 -5.10 13.56 -7.39
CA MET A 241 -4.35 12.36 -7.02
C MET A 241 -3.58 12.62 -5.72
N ALA A 242 -3.64 11.68 -4.78
CA ALA A 242 -2.96 11.81 -3.50
C ALA A 242 -1.43 11.79 -3.69
N ARG A 243 -0.70 12.60 -2.90
CA ARG A 243 0.76 12.59 -2.81
C ARG A 243 1.31 11.33 -2.15
N GLY A 244 0.49 10.68 -1.34
CA GLY A 244 0.85 9.50 -0.57
C GLY A 244 -0.29 9.06 0.32
N ILE A 245 -0.01 8.09 1.19
CA ILE A 245 -0.96 7.57 2.18
C ILE A 245 -0.25 7.38 3.51
N ASN A 246 -0.85 7.89 4.60
CA ASN A 246 -0.44 7.56 5.95
C ASN A 246 -1.14 6.28 6.39
N LEU A 247 -0.36 5.30 6.84
CA LEU A 247 -0.84 4.06 7.42
C LEU A 247 -0.36 3.98 8.87
N GLN A 248 -1.27 3.67 9.78
CA GLN A 248 -0.92 3.36 11.16
C GLN A 248 -1.79 2.23 11.69
N ALA A 249 -1.20 1.34 12.48
CA ALA A 249 -1.93 0.26 13.12
C ALA A 249 -1.44 0.03 14.53
N VAL A 250 -2.34 -0.38 15.41
CA VAL A 250 -2.01 -0.81 16.76
C VAL A 250 -2.85 -2.04 17.14
N SER A 251 -2.23 -3.07 17.71
CA SER A 251 -2.97 -4.19 18.31
C SER A 251 -3.36 -3.89 19.76
N THR A 252 -4.43 -4.53 20.25
CA THR A 252 -4.91 -4.29 21.63
C THR A 252 -3.90 -4.71 22.70
N ASP A 253 -3.05 -5.70 22.40
CA ASP A 253 -1.91 -6.12 23.24
C ASP A 253 -0.69 -5.18 23.11
N GLY A 254 -0.61 -4.37 22.04
CA GLY A 254 0.49 -3.45 21.75
C GLY A 254 1.68 -4.08 21.02
N GLU A 255 1.62 -5.35 20.62
CA GLU A 255 2.73 -6.01 19.93
C GLU A 255 2.87 -5.59 18.45
N LEU A 256 1.77 -5.28 17.78
CA LEU A 256 1.78 -4.60 16.49
C LEU A 256 1.62 -3.10 16.76
N ASP A 257 2.61 -2.31 16.36
CA ASP A 257 2.56 -0.86 16.40
C ASP A 257 3.41 -0.32 15.24
N PHE A 258 2.80 0.51 14.40
CA PHE A 258 3.54 1.23 13.35
C PHE A 258 2.81 2.50 12.94
N ASN A 259 3.57 3.46 12.39
CA ASN A 259 3.04 4.67 11.78
C ASN A 259 3.97 5.17 10.68
N VAL A 260 3.49 5.13 9.45
CA VAL A 260 4.30 5.40 8.26
C VAL A 260 3.56 6.26 7.25
N TYR A 261 4.31 7.00 6.44
CA TYR A 261 3.79 7.70 5.28
C TYR A 261 4.46 7.16 4.02
N LEU A 262 3.66 6.60 3.12
CA LEU A 262 4.09 6.01 1.86
C LEU A 262 3.87 7.03 0.76
N PHE A 263 4.91 7.31 -0.03
CA PHE A 263 4.77 8.17 -1.20
C PHE A 263 3.99 7.46 -2.31
N ASN A 264 3.15 8.21 -3.03
CA ASN A 264 2.40 7.72 -4.18
C ASN A 264 3.24 7.86 -5.46
N ILE A 265 4.32 7.09 -5.55
CA ILE A 265 5.35 7.22 -6.58
C ILE A 265 5.54 5.93 -7.39
N GLN A 266 6.11 6.05 -8.58
CA GLN A 266 6.38 4.93 -9.48
C GLN A 266 7.81 5.09 -10.04
N PRO A 267 8.74 4.15 -9.81
CA PRO A 267 10.05 4.20 -10.44
C PRO A 267 9.93 4.37 -11.96
N GLY A 268 10.72 5.28 -12.53
CA GLY A 268 10.71 5.61 -13.96
C GLY A 268 9.56 6.53 -14.43
N TYR A 269 8.72 7.05 -13.52
CA TYR A 269 7.59 7.91 -13.85
C TYR A 269 7.39 9.05 -12.84
N SER A 270 7.05 10.23 -13.34
CA SER A 270 6.54 11.34 -12.52
C SER A 270 5.04 11.54 -12.74
N PHE A 271 4.34 11.96 -11.68
CA PHE A 271 2.90 12.24 -11.72
C PHE A 271 2.64 13.73 -11.61
N ASN A 272 1.70 14.24 -12.41
CA ASN A 272 1.05 15.50 -12.16
C ASN A 272 -0.13 15.25 -11.19
N TYR A 273 0.07 15.51 -9.91
CA TYR A 273 -0.94 15.22 -8.87
C TYR A 273 -2.23 16.04 -9.00
N ASN A 274 -2.19 17.19 -9.71
CA ASN A 274 -3.40 17.99 -9.94
C ASN A 274 -4.45 17.23 -10.76
N ASN A 275 -4.02 16.37 -11.69
CA ASN A 275 -4.93 15.65 -12.58
C ASN A 275 -4.65 14.14 -12.66
N GLY A 276 -3.60 13.65 -12.02
CA GLY A 276 -3.18 12.25 -11.99
C GLY A 276 -2.42 11.76 -13.22
N ARG A 277 -2.06 12.60 -14.21
CA ARG A 277 -1.34 12.14 -15.42
C ARG A 277 0.11 11.74 -15.12
N ALA A 278 0.56 10.65 -15.72
CA ALA A 278 1.93 10.16 -15.64
C ALA A 278 2.76 10.59 -16.85
N ARG A 279 4.01 10.97 -16.60
CA ARG A 279 5.05 11.20 -17.60
C ARG A 279 6.21 10.23 -17.34
N ILE A 280 6.85 9.76 -18.41
CA ILE A 280 8.08 8.97 -18.27
C ILE A 280 9.16 9.87 -17.70
N ASP A 281 9.86 9.36 -16.71
CA ASP A 281 10.90 10.07 -15.99
C ASP A 281 11.95 9.07 -15.49
N HIS A 282 12.93 8.75 -16.34
CA HIS A 282 13.92 7.72 -16.04
C HIS A 282 14.84 8.07 -14.86
N GLU A 283 14.87 9.35 -14.46
CA GLU A 283 15.62 9.83 -13.31
C GLU A 283 14.83 9.67 -12.00
N MET A 284 13.57 9.24 -12.06
CA MET A 284 12.76 8.90 -10.89
C MET A 284 13.19 7.54 -10.34
N LEU A 285 14.14 7.56 -9.42
CA LEU A 285 14.68 6.40 -8.72
C LEU A 285 14.06 6.29 -7.34
N VAL A 286 13.99 5.06 -6.85
CA VAL A 286 13.49 4.74 -5.51
C VAL A 286 14.43 3.72 -4.91
N GLU A 287 14.86 3.95 -3.67
CA GLU A 287 15.68 2.96 -2.96
C GLU A 287 14.87 1.67 -2.77
N GLU A 288 15.46 0.50 -3.01
CA GLU A 288 14.73 -0.79 -2.93
C GLU A 288 15.07 -1.66 -1.71
N ASN A 289 15.80 -1.11 -0.73
CA ASN A 289 16.26 -1.84 0.46
C ASN A 289 15.17 -1.88 1.55
N TYR A 290 14.12 -2.64 1.31
CA TYR A 290 13.05 -2.86 2.29
C TYR A 290 13.24 -4.23 2.95
N ASN A 291 14.11 -4.29 3.96
CA ASN A 291 14.35 -5.49 4.78
C ASN A 291 13.23 -5.69 5.81
#